data_AF-A0A5C7Q6U2-F1
#
_entry.id   AF-A0A5C7Q6U2-F1
#
_cell.length_a   1.000
_cell.length_b   1.000
_cell.length_c   1.000
_cell.angle_alpha   90.00
_cell.angle_beta   90.00
_cell.angle_gamma   90.00
#
_symmetry.space_group_name_H-M   'P 1'
#
loop_
_entity.id
_entity.type
_entity.pdbx_description
1 polymer ?
#
loop_
_entity_poly.entity_id
_entity_poly.type
_entity_poly.pdbx_seq_one_letter_code
_entity_poly.pdbx_strand_id
1 'polypeptide(L)'
;MTLSLPAIPLPQAVDVEEVPAKTYGHVWTTRVDIHAPHYGVGDIYLEMAPMVVGTGEVHPSIRTEIRTDKLWEAAESVPEVAAAMGAILSAIGPLQTWLASQNQ
;
A
#
# COMPACT_ATOMS: atom_id res chain seq x y z
N MET A 1 -32.11 11.42 -35.70
CA MET A 1 -31.12 11.41 -36.79
C MET A 1 -29.80 10.95 -36.16
N THR A 2 -29.51 9.65 -36.22
CA THR A 2 -28.33 9.04 -35.61
C THR A 2 -27.14 9.24 -36.56
N LEU A 3 -26.20 10.10 -36.18
CA LEU A 3 -24.93 10.26 -36.90
C LEU A 3 -24.11 8.98 -36.69
N SER A 4 -24.07 8.13 -37.72
CA SER A 4 -23.11 7.03 -37.77
C SER A 4 -21.78 7.58 -38.24
N LEU A 5 -20.79 7.66 -37.35
CA LEU A 5 -19.42 7.98 -37.75
C LEU A 5 -18.88 6.84 -38.62
N PRO A 6 -18.17 7.12 -39.73
CA PRO A 6 -17.56 6.07 -40.54
C PRO A 6 -16.42 5.41 -39.75
N ALA A 7 -16.50 4.10 -39.55
CA ALA A 7 -15.43 3.31 -38.95
C ALA A 7 -14.33 3.05 -40.00
N ILE A 8 -13.07 3.16 -39.58
CA ILE A 8 -11.91 2.81 -40.43
C ILE A 8 -11.66 1.30 -40.28
N PRO A 9 -11.72 0.50 -41.36
CA PRO A 9 -11.48 -0.93 -41.28
C PRO A 9 -10.00 -1.22 -40.98
N LEU A 10 -9.73 -2.20 -40.11
CA LEU A 10 -8.39 -2.69 -39.89
C LEU A 10 -7.92 -3.52 -41.10
N PRO A 11 -6.65 -3.41 -41.54
CA PRO A 11 -6.11 -4.19 -42.66
C PRO A 11 -6.13 -5.71 -42.41
N GLN A 12 -6.09 -6.13 -41.14
CA GLN A 12 -6.23 -7.50 -40.70
C GLN A 12 -6.99 -7.51 -39.36
N ALA A 13 -7.79 -8.55 -39.13
CA ALA A 13 -8.39 -8.79 -37.82
C ALA A 13 -7.28 -9.00 -36.78
N VAL A 14 -7.38 -8.29 -35.66
CA VAL A 14 -6.50 -8.49 -34.51
C VAL A 14 -7.24 -9.44 -33.57
N ASP A 15 -6.73 -10.66 -33.45
CA ASP A 15 -7.18 -11.58 -32.41
C ASP A 15 -6.57 -11.10 -31.08
N VAL A 16 -7.42 -10.68 -30.15
CA VAL A 16 -7.03 -10.31 -28.79
C VAL A 16 -7.31 -11.51 -27.90
N GLU A 17 -6.28 -12.12 -27.34
CA GLU A 17 -6.45 -13.17 -26.33
C GLU A 17 -7.17 -12.60 -25.10
N GLU A 18 -8.21 -13.32 -24.62
CA GLU A 18 -8.86 -12.97 -23.36
C GLU A 18 -7.89 -13.21 -22.22
N VAL A 19 -7.43 -12.12 -21.58
CA VAL A 19 -6.66 -12.21 -20.34
C VAL A 19 -7.61 -12.68 -19.24
N PRO A 20 -7.35 -13.82 -18.57
CA PRO A 20 -8.22 -14.33 -17.51
C PRO A 20 -8.40 -13.29 -16.40
N ALA A 21 -9.64 -13.12 -15.94
CA ALA A 21 -9.93 -12.23 -14.83
C ALA A 21 -9.17 -12.69 -13.57
N LYS A 22 -8.35 -11.80 -13.00
CA LYS A 22 -7.64 -12.04 -11.75
C LYS A 22 -8.48 -11.55 -10.58
N THR A 23 -8.58 -12.37 -9.53
CA THR A 23 -9.27 -12.00 -8.29
C THR A 23 -8.25 -11.69 -7.20
N TYR A 24 -8.28 -10.46 -6.71
CA TYR A 24 -7.41 -10.00 -5.63
C TYR A 24 -8.15 -10.13 -4.30
N GLY A 25 -7.92 -11.23 -3.59
CA GLY A 25 -8.65 -11.54 -2.37
C GLY A 25 -8.07 -10.93 -1.09
N HIS A 26 -6.87 -10.36 -1.13
CA HIS A 26 -6.16 -9.85 0.05
C HIS A 26 -5.58 -8.46 -0.23
N VAL A 27 -5.17 -7.77 0.83
CA VAL A 27 -4.49 -6.49 0.77
C VAL A 27 -3.05 -6.66 1.24
N TRP A 28 -2.12 -6.11 0.47
CA TRP A 28 -0.71 -6.02 0.82
C TRP A 28 -0.35 -4.59 1.17
N THR A 29 0.38 -4.40 2.28
CA THR A 29 0.89 -3.09 2.67
C THR A 29 2.16 -2.79 1.88
N THR A 30 2.07 -1.87 0.91
CA THR A 30 3.20 -1.50 0.05
C THR A 30 4.11 -0.48 0.70
N ARG A 31 3.56 0.38 1.57
CA ARG A 31 4.32 1.41 2.28
C ARG A 31 3.74 1.74 3.64
N VAL A 32 4.62 1.93 4.61
CA VAL A 32 4.29 2.45 5.94
C VAL A 32 5.34 3.50 6.27
N ASP A 33 4.93 4.75 6.35
CA ASP A 33 5.79 5.83 6.83
C ASP A 33 5.19 6.42 8.11
N ILE A 34 6.07 6.60 9.09
CA ILE A 34 5.77 7.33 10.31
C ILE A 34 6.88 8.34 10.47
N HIS A 35 6.51 9.61 10.57
CA HIS A 35 7.46 10.69 10.59
C HIS A 35 7.10 11.67 11.71
N ALA A 36 8.05 11.94 12.61
CA ALA A 36 7.86 12.82 13.76
C ALA A 36 9.05 13.78 13.85
N PRO A 37 9.02 14.92 13.14
CA PRO A 37 10.18 15.82 13.04
C PRO A 37 10.44 16.60 14.34
N HIS A 38 9.39 16.89 15.11
CA HIS A 38 9.46 17.66 16.35
C HIS A 38 8.53 17.06 17.41
N TYR A 39 8.79 17.37 18.69
CA TYR A 39 7.94 16.92 19.79
C TYR A 39 6.49 17.38 19.59
N GLY A 40 5.54 16.45 19.69
CA GLY A 40 4.11 16.72 19.51
C GLY A 40 3.67 16.93 18.06
N VAL A 41 4.57 16.81 17.08
CA VAL A 41 4.25 16.89 15.65
C VAL A 41 4.59 15.57 14.97
N GLY A 42 3.71 15.08 14.10
CA GLY A 42 4.04 13.93 13.26
C GLY A 42 2.92 13.48 12.36
N ASP A 43 3.27 12.69 11.36
CA ASP A 43 2.39 12.18 10.34
C ASP A 43 2.53 10.65 10.18
N ILE A 44 1.43 10.02 9.77
CA ILE A 44 1.39 8.62 9.34
C ILE A 44 0.89 8.59 7.90
N TYR A 45 1.57 7.79 7.09
CA TYR A 45 1.13 7.41 5.75
C TYR A 45 1.18 5.89 5.60
N LEU A 46 0.07 5.30 5.15
CA LEU A 46 -0.06 3.90 4.80
C LEU A 46 -0.50 3.82 3.34
N GLU A 47 0.20 3.00 2.57
CA GLU A 47 -0.19 2.64 1.23
C GLU A 47 -0.40 1.13 1.15
N MET A 48 -1.50 0.75 0.53
CA MET A 48 -1.91 -0.63 0.40
C MET A 48 -2.37 -0.91 -1.02
N ALA A 49 -2.16 -2.14 -1.49
CA ALA A 49 -2.57 -2.58 -2.81
C ALA A 49 -3.22 -3.97 -2.74
N PRO A 50 -4.24 -4.24 -3.57
CA PRO A 50 -4.79 -5.59 -3.68
C PRO A 50 -3.73 -6.59 -4.13
N MET A 51 -3.74 -7.79 -3.55
CA MET A 51 -2.79 -8.87 -3.83
C MET A 51 -3.52 -10.20 -4.11
N VAL A 52 -3.01 -10.97 -5.07
CA VAL A 52 -3.43 -12.35 -5.32
C VAL A 52 -2.69 -13.28 -4.36
N VAL A 53 -3.46 -14.05 -3.58
CA VAL A 53 -2.92 -15.03 -2.64
C VAL A 53 -2.26 -16.17 -3.40
N GLY A 54 -1.08 -16.60 -2.94
CA GLY A 54 -0.32 -17.71 -3.51
C GLY A 54 0.70 -17.29 -4.57
N THR A 55 0.41 -16.25 -5.37
CA THR A 55 1.40 -15.71 -6.34
C THR A 55 2.14 -14.48 -5.82
N GLY A 56 1.55 -13.76 -4.85
CA GLY A 56 2.10 -12.48 -4.38
C GLY A 56 1.97 -11.35 -5.41
N GLU A 57 1.20 -11.57 -6.49
CA GLU A 57 0.99 -10.55 -7.51
C GLU A 57 0.17 -9.40 -6.94
N VAL A 58 0.73 -8.19 -6.99
CA VAL A 58 0.09 -6.96 -6.54
C VAL A 58 -0.56 -6.26 -7.73
N HIS A 59 -1.78 -5.76 -7.55
CA HIS A 59 -2.47 -5.03 -8.62
C HIS A 59 -1.63 -3.82 -9.06
N PRO A 60 -1.38 -3.62 -10.38
CA PRO A 60 -0.43 -2.62 -10.84
C PRO A 60 -0.85 -1.19 -10.48
N SER A 61 -2.15 -0.88 -10.56
CA SER A 61 -2.63 0.51 -10.48
C SER A 61 -3.55 0.86 -9.30
N ILE A 62 -4.13 -0.12 -8.60
CA ILE A 62 -5.06 0.17 -7.49
C ILE A 62 -4.24 0.36 -6.23
N ARG A 63 -4.41 1.52 -5.60
CA ARG A 63 -3.83 1.87 -4.31
C ARG A 63 -4.91 2.38 -3.38
N THR A 64 -4.79 2.02 -2.11
CA THR A 64 -5.56 2.60 -1.01
C THR A 64 -4.57 3.30 -0.10
N GLU A 65 -4.81 4.59 0.15
CA GLU A 65 -3.95 5.42 0.97
C GLU A 65 -4.69 5.84 2.23
N ILE A 66 -4.02 5.75 3.38
CA ILE A 66 -4.48 6.31 4.65
C ILE A 66 -3.41 7.27 5.12
N ARG A 67 -3.78 8.54 5.34
CA ARG A 67 -2.85 9.58 5.77
C ARG A 67 -3.45 10.46 6.85
N THR A 68 -2.63 10.85 7.82
CA THR A 68 -2.95 11.87 8.80
C THR A 68 -1.69 12.62 9.21
N ASP A 69 -1.78 13.93 9.43
CA ASP A 69 -0.75 14.80 10.02
C ASP A 69 -0.95 14.98 11.54
N LYS A 70 -1.86 14.20 12.12
CA LYS A 70 -2.22 14.19 13.54
C LYS A 70 -1.79 12.89 14.21
N LEU A 71 -0.55 12.44 13.99
CA LEU A 71 -0.03 11.17 14.53
C LEU A 71 -0.34 11.00 16.02
N TRP A 72 -0.05 12.01 16.83
CA TRP A 72 -0.19 11.91 18.28
C TRP A 72 -1.64 11.90 18.76
N GLU A 73 -2.51 12.72 18.15
CA GLU A 73 -3.95 12.68 18.43
C GLU A 73 -4.55 11.33 18.03
N ALA A 74 -4.09 10.75 16.91
CA ALA A 74 -4.50 9.42 16.47
C ALA A 74 -4.02 8.33 17.46
N ALA A 75 -2.79 8.42 17.96
CA ALA A 75 -2.28 7.51 18.98
C ALA A 75 -3.03 7.63 20.32
N GLU A 76 -3.48 8.83 20.69
CA GLU A 76 -4.27 9.03 21.91
C GLU A 76 -5.73 8.56 21.76
N SER A 77 -6.30 8.71 20.56
CA SER A 77 -7.73 8.47 20.31
C SER A 77 -8.03 7.06 19.81
N VAL A 78 -7.06 6.36 19.20
CA VAL A 78 -7.22 5.02 18.62
C VAL A 78 -6.29 4.04 19.33
N PRO A 79 -6.81 3.17 20.21
CA PRO A 79 -6.01 2.24 21.01
C PRO A 79 -5.08 1.34 20.17
N GLU A 80 -5.52 0.93 18.98
CA GLU A 80 -4.76 0.11 18.05
C GLU A 80 -3.53 0.86 17.50
N VAL A 81 -3.67 2.17 17.25
CA VAL A 81 -2.54 3.02 16.84
C VAL A 81 -1.55 3.17 17.98
N ALA A 82 -2.04 3.38 19.21
CA ALA A 82 -1.19 3.43 20.41
C ALA A 82 -0.39 2.13 20.58
N ALA A 83 -1.06 0.98 20.46
CA ALA A 83 -0.45 -0.33 20.59
C ALA A 83 0.60 -0.58 19.50
N ALA A 84 0.31 -0.23 18.25
CA ALA A 84 1.24 -0.36 17.14
C ALA A 84 2.50 0.52 17.34
N MET A 85 2.30 1.79 17.71
CA MET A 85 3.41 2.71 18.03
C MET A 85 4.26 2.19 19.18
N GLY A 86 3.63 1.70 20.25
CA GLY A 86 4.34 1.11 21.39
C GLY A 86 5.17 -0.11 21.00
N ALA A 87 4.64 -0.98 20.12
CA ALA A 87 5.36 -2.14 19.60
C ALA A 87 6.56 -1.73 18.74
N ILE A 88 6.40 -0.75 17.84
CA ILE A 88 7.48 -0.22 17.00
C ILE A 88 8.61 0.36 17.86
N LEU A 89 8.27 1.21 18.85
CA LEU A 89 9.25 1.82 19.75
C LEU A 89 9.98 0.77 20.59
N SER A 90 9.26 -0.24 21.07
CA SER A 90 9.85 -1.34 21.86
C SER A 90 10.79 -2.22 21.03
N ALA A 91 10.59 -2.29 19.71
CA ALA A 91 11.42 -3.06 18.80
C ALA A 91 12.77 -2.38 18.47
N ILE A 92 12.97 -1.09 18.79
CA ILE A 92 14.18 -0.34 18.42
C ILE A 92 15.47 -1.02 18.95
N GLY A 93 15.53 -1.32 20.24
CA GLY A 93 16.71 -1.96 20.86
C GLY A 93 17.02 -3.33 20.24
N PRO A 94 16.07 -4.28 20.23
CA PRO A 94 16.24 -5.57 19.56
C PRO A 94 16.64 -5.46 18.09
N LEU A 95 16.07 -4.51 17.35
CA LEU A 95 16.41 -4.27 15.95
C LEU A 95 17.85 -3.80 15.80
N GLN A 96 18.32 -2.87 16.64
CA GLN A 96 19.72 -2.44 16.66
C GLN A 96 20.68 -3.60 16.94
N THR A 97 20.35 -4.46 17.92
CA THR A 97 21.14 -5.66 18.22
C THR A 97 21.20 -6.62 17.03
N TRP A 98 20.06 -6.90 16.39
CA TRP A 98 20.01 -7.77 15.22
C TRP A 98 20.80 -7.18 14.04
N LEU A 99 20.68 -5.87 13.77
CA LEU A 99 21.44 -5.19 12.71
C LEU A 99 22.95 -5.28 12.94
N ALA A 100 23.41 -5.11 14.19
CA ALA A 100 24.82 -5.25 14.52
C ALA A 100 25.36 -6.68 14.26
N SER A 101 24.51 -7.70 14.37
CA SER A 101 24.91 -9.09 14.10
C SER A 101 24.94 -9.44 12.60
N GLN A 102 24.34 -8.62 11.73
CA GLN A 102 24.37 -8.83 10.27
C GLN A 102 25.65 -8.28 9.61
N ASN A 103 26.35 -7.36 10.27
CA ASN A 103 27.56 -6.72 9.77
C ASN A 103 28.86 -7.38 10.28
N GLN A 104 28.77 -8.66 10.68
CA GLN A 104 29.89 -9.54 11.03
C GLN A 104 30.10 -10.58 9.93
#